data_AF-A0A920HRY0-F1
#
_entry.id   AF-A0A920HRY0-F1
#
_cell.length_a   1.000
_cell.length_b   1.000
_cell.length_c   1.000
_cell.angle_alpha   90.00
_cell.angle_beta   90.00
_cell.angle_gamma   90.00
#
_symmetry.space_group_name_H-M   'P 1'
#
loop_
_entity.id
_entity.type
_entity.pdbx_description
1 polymer ?
#
loop_
_entity_poly.entity_id
_entity_poly.type
_entity_poly.pdbx_seq_one_letter_code
_entity_poly.pdbx_strand_id
1 'polypeptide(L)'
;MRNHPELLDSQIGKLVGTTKSTIQSIRDRTHWNSANLTPVDPVSVGLCTQVDLDKAVQKAFKRIEKRKAEEAKKYESEGITAPESVTNEQIQEINIEEKIEVTTNDAEITSEENFEENTVPEEKKDQDEKEYTSDSVFAKLNELKKED
;
A
#
# COMPACT_ATOMS: atom_id res chain seq x y z
N MET A 1 1.71 -7.36 14.87
CA MET A 1 1.72 -6.22 13.94
C MET A 1 2.97 -6.31 13.09
N ARG A 2 2.83 -6.41 11.77
CA ARG A 2 3.96 -6.35 10.84
C ARG A 2 4.24 -4.89 10.53
N ASN A 3 5.51 -4.48 10.63
CA ASN A 3 5.94 -3.14 10.27
C ASN A 3 6.64 -3.21 8.92
N HIS A 4 6.30 -2.29 8.02
CA HIS A 4 6.82 -2.24 6.64
C HIS A 4 7.53 -0.91 6.39
N PRO A 5 8.74 -0.69 6.94
CA PRO A 5 9.50 0.56 6.74
C PRO A 5 9.94 0.78 5.28
N GLU A 6 9.90 -0.25 4.44
CA GLU A 6 10.18 -0.17 3.01
C GLU A 6 9.11 0.59 2.21
N LEU A 7 7.89 0.71 2.74
CA LEU A 7 6.79 1.40 2.08
C LEU A 7 6.96 2.91 2.19
N LEU A 8 6.84 3.60 1.04
CA LEU A 8 6.80 5.07 1.02
C LEU A 8 5.40 5.57 1.42
N ASP A 9 5.34 6.78 1.96
CA ASP A 9 4.06 7.45 2.28
C ASP A 9 3.16 7.62 1.05
N SER A 10 3.74 7.68 -0.16
CA SER A 10 3.00 7.66 -1.41
C SER A 10 2.27 6.34 -1.68
N GLN A 11 2.81 5.22 -1.22
CA GLN A 11 2.19 3.90 -1.32
C GLN A 11 1.16 3.72 -0.20
N ILE A 12 1.49 4.14 1.02
CA ILE A 12 0.56 4.14 2.16
C ILE A 12 -0.70 4.95 1.84
N GLY A 13 -0.54 6.15 1.27
CA GLY A 13 -1.68 6.99 0.87
C GLY A 13 -2.58 6.35 -0.19
N LYS A 14 -2.02 5.52 -1.09
CA LYS A 14 -2.80 4.76 -2.08
C LYS A 14 -3.54 3.56 -1.49
N LEU A 15 -2.95 2.89 -0.49
CA LEU A 15 -3.57 1.75 0.18
C LEU A 15 -4.69 2.18 1.13
N VAL A 16 -4.45 3.25 1.90
CA VAL A 16 -5.36 3.68 2.98
C VAL A 16 -6.33 4.76 2.50
N GLY A 17 -6.11 5.36 1.33
CA GLY A 17 -6.96 6.43 0.79
C GLY A 17 -6.78 7.76 1.53
N THR A 18 -5.60 8.02 2.09
CA THR A 18 -5.30 9.24 2.85
C THR A 18 -4.16 10.05 2.21
N THR A 19 -3.93 11.25 2.73
CA THR A 19 -2.86 12.14 2.23
C THR A 19 -1.55 11.94 2.97
N LYS A 20 -0.43 12.28 2.32
CA LYS A 20 0.92 12.23 2.93
C LYS A 20 1.02 13.14 4.16
N SER A 21 0.37 14.30 4.14
CA SER A 21 0.38 15.21 5.29
C SER A 21 -0.30 14.55 6.50
N THR A 22 -1.44 13.90 6.29
CA THR A 22 -2.13 13.17 7.35
C THR A 22 -1.27 12.02 7.87
N ILE A 23 -0.62 11.24 7.00
CA ILE A 23 0.28 10.15 7.39
C ILE A 23 1.42 10.67 8.29
N GLN A 24 2.05 11.78 7.88
CA GLN A 24 3.14 12.37 8.65
C GLN A 24 2.66 12.89 10.00
N SER A 25 1.52 13.60 10.05
CA SER A 25 0.95 14.07 11.32
C SER A 25 0.58 12.93 12.27
N ILE A 26 0.18 11.77 11.75
CA ILE A 26 -0.10 10.58 12.56
C ILE A 26 1.20 9.93 13.05
N ARG A 27 2.23 9.82 12.20
CA ARG A 27 3.55 9.28 12.57
C ARG A 27 4.22 10.13 13.66
N ASP A 28 4.11 11.45 13.53
CA ASP A 28 4.70 12.42 14.47
C ASP A 28 3.79 12.68 15.69
N ARG A 29 2.62 12.05 15.76
CA ARG A 29 1.61 12.25 16.80
C ARG A 29 1.13 13.70 16.98
N THR A 30 1.13 14.47 15.89
CA THR A 30 0.67 15.88 15.85
C THR A 30 -0.77 16.03 15.36
N HIS A 31 -1.41 14.94 14.91
CA HIS A 31 -2.84 14.97 14.57
C HIS A 31 -3.70 15.23 15.82
N TRP A 32 -4.78 16.01 15.69
CA TRP A 32 -5.65 16.40 16.80
C TRP A 32 -6.20 15.22 17.60
N ASN A 33 -6.43 14.08 16.94
CA ASN A 33 -6.94 12.85 17.55
C ASN A 33 -5.86 11.79 17.83
N SER A 34 -4.57 12.16 17.83
CA SER A 34 -3.50 11.18 17.97
C SER A 34 -3.53 10.40 19.28
N ALA A 35 -4.06 10.98 20.36
CA ALA A 35 -4.14 10.34 21.66
C ALA A 35 -5.09 9.14 21.69
N ASN A 36 -6.12 9.14 20.84
CA ASN A 36 -7.13 8.08 20.79
C ASN A 36 -6.85 7.04 19.70
N LEU A 37 -5.80 7.21 18.89
CA LEU A 37 -5.48 6.30 17.80
C LEU A 37 -4.64 5.12 18.30
N THR A 38 -5.13 3.91 18.08
CA THR A 38 -4.37 2.67 18.25
C THR A 38 -3.83 2.18 16.91
N PRO A 39 -2.61 1.64 16.85
CA PRO A 39 -2.13 0.97 15.65
C PRO A 39 -3.02 -0.24 15.35
N VAL A 40 -3.57 -0.33 14.15
CA VAL A 40 -4.34 -1.50 13.68
C VAL A 40 -3.87 -1.84 12.27
N ASP A 41 -3.95 -3.12 11.91
CA ASP A 41 -3.62 -3.59 10.57
C ASP A 41 -4.65 -3.11 9.53
N PRO A 42 -4.24 -2.47 8.42
CA PRO A 42 -5.16 -1.92 7.43
C PRO A 42 -6.00 -2.98 6.71
N VAL A 43 -5.55 -4.23 6.61
CA VAL A 43 -6.34 -5.32 6.02
C VAL A 43 -7.46 -5.74 6.97
N SER A 44 -7.15 -5.85 8.26
CA SER A 44 -8.12 -6.18 9.30
C SER A 44 -9.24 -5.13 9.44
N VAL A 45 -8.95 -3.86 9.17
CA VAL A 45 -9.95 -2.75 9.17
C VAL A 45 -10.69 -2.65 7.83
N GLY A 46 -10.28 -3.40 6.81
CA GLY A 46 -10.90 -3.39 5.49
C GLY A 46 -10.54 -2.18 4.62
N LEU A 47 -9.45 -1.47 4.93
CA LEU A 47 -8.98 -0.32 4.14
C LEU A 47 -8.23 -0.75 2.88
N CYS A 48 -7.57 -1.92 2.93
CA CYS A 48 -6.95 -2.55 1.77
C CYS A 48 -7.14 -4.07 1.81
N THR A 49 -6.94 -4.72 0.66
CA THR A 49 -6.92 -6.18 0.60
C THR A 49 -5.51 -6.72 0.88
N GLN A 50 -5.41 -8.00 1.27
CA GLN A 50 -4.12 -8.67 1.46
C GLN A 50 -3.28 -8.62 0.17
N VAL A 51 -3.95 -8.82 -0.98
CA VAL A 51 -3.32 -8.79 -2.30
C VAL A 51 -2.71 -7.41 -2.61
N ASP A 52 -3.39 -6.33 -2.25
CA ASP A 52 -2.89 -4.98 -2.51
C ASP A 52 -1.71 -4.61 -1.63
N LEU A 53 -1.74 -5.03 -0.36
CA LEU A 53 -0.63 -4.87 0.57
C LEU A 53 0.62 -5.60 0.04
N ASP A 54 0.48 -6.86 -0.34
CA ASP A 54 1.60 -7.67 -0.85
C ASP A 54 2.19 -7.08 -2.14
N LYS A 55 1.33 -6.61 -3.07
CA LYS A 55 1.77 -5.90 -4.28
C LYS A 55 2.56 -4.62 -3.96
N ALA A 56 2.10 -3.84 -2.98
CA ALA A 56 2.77 -2.60 -2.59
C ALA A 56 4.16 -2.87 -1.99
N VAL A 57 4.27 -3.92 -1.17
CA VAL A 57 5.52 -4.38 -0.55
C VAL A 57 6.50 -4.87 -1.62
N GLN A 58 6.08 -5.74 -2.53
CA GLN A 58 6.93 -6.19 -3.65
C GLN A 58 7.43 -5.02 -4.51
N LYS A 59 6.56 -4.04 -4.79
CA LYS A 59 6.94 -2.83 -5.54
C LYS A 59 7.95 -1.96 -4.77
N ALA A 60 7.85 -1.91 -3.44
CA ALA A 60 8.81 -1.19 -2.61
C ALA A 60 10.19 -1.85 -2.64
N PHE A 61 10.26 -3.18 -2.53
CA PHE A 61 11.53 -3.92 -2.62
C PHE A 61 12.21 -3.73 -3.98
N LYS A 62 11.49 -3.94 -5.08
CA LYS A 62 12.02 -3.71 -6.45
C LYS A 62 12.59 -2.29 -6.63
N ARG A 63 11.94 -1.28 -6.03
CA ARG A 63 12.43 0.11 -6.06
C ARG A 63 13.72 0.27 -5.27
N ILE A 64 13.81 -0.32 -4.07
CA ILE A 64 15.01 -0.24 -3.22
C ILE A 64 16.18 -0.94 -3.91
N GLU A 65 15.97 -2.11 -4.48
CA GLU A 65 16.98 -2.85 -5.25
C GLU A 65 17.50 -2.03 -6.43
N LYS A 66 16.59 -1.48 -7.24
CA LYS A 66 16.94 -0.61 -8.37
C LYS A 66 17.77 0.60 -7.91
N ARG A 67 17.37 1.27 -6.83
CA ARG A 67 18.09 2.42 -6.29
C ARG A 67 19.49 2.04 -5.81
N LYS A 68 19.64 0.93 -5.08
CA LYS A 68 20.94 0.43 -4.63
C LYS A 68 21.86 0.08 -5.80
N ALA A 69 21.33 -0.55 -6.85
CA ALA A 69 22.11 -0.89 -8.04
C ALA A 69 22.54 0.35 -8.84
N GLU A 70 21.70 1.38 -8.90
CA GLU A 70 22.03 2.67 -9.53
C GLU A 70 23.09 3.44 -8.71
N GLU A 71 22.97 3.46 -7.39
CA GLU A 71 23.95 4.06 -6.49
C GLU A 71 25.31 3.37 -6.62
N ALA A 72 25.37 2.04 -6.62
CA ALA A 72 26.61 1.30 -6.82
C ALA A 72 27.32 1.64 -8.14
N LYS A 73 26.57 1.77 -9.24
CA LYS A 73 27.11 2.17 -10.55
C LYS A 73 27.63 3.60 -10.57
N LYS A 74 27.01 4.51 -9.80
CA LYS A 74 27.49 5.90 -9.68
C LYS A 74 28.83 5.96 -8.95
N TYR A 75 28.97 5.23 -7.85
CA TYR A 75 30.22 5.18 -7.08
C TYR A 75 31.38 4.57 -7.89
N GLU A 76 31.12 3.61 -8.78
CA GLU A 76 32.14 3.10 -9.72
C GLU A 76 32.54 4.14 -10.79
N SER A 77 31.62 5.00 -11.23
CA SER A 77 31.88 5.99 -12.30
C SER A 77 32.57 7.28 -11.84
N GLU A 78 32.43 7.66 -10.56
CA GLU A 78 32.94 8.94 -10.02
C GLU A 78 34.32 8.82 -9.34
N GLY A 79 34.91 7.62 -9.24
CA GLY A 79 36.30 7.45 -8.78
C GLY A 79 36.60 7.97 -7.36
N ILE A 80 35.58 8.06 -6.49
CA ILE A 80 35.74 8.43 -5.08
C ILE A 80 35.65 7.15 -4.24
N THR A 81 36.74 6.79 -3.58
CA THR A 81 36.75 5.73 -2.56
C THR A 81 35.76 6.05 -1.46
N ALA A 82 34.97 5.04 -1.05
CA ALA A 82 33.87 5.12 -0.11
C ALA A 82 34.13 6.05 1.10
N PRO A 83 33.19 6.90 1.53
CA PRO A 83 33.26 7.47 2.86
C PRO A 83 33.13 6.34 3.88
N GLU A 84 34.14 6.22 4.74
CA GLU A 84 34.20 5.27 5.85
C GLU A 84 32.89 5.30 6.65
N SER A 85 32.24 4.13 6.71
CA SER A 85 31.10 3.89 7.57
C SER A 85 31.49 4.17 9.01
N VAL A 86 30.83 5.17 9.59
CA VAL A 86 30.80 5.46 11.02
C VAL A 86 30.64 4.15 11.79
N THR A 87 31.59 3.89 12.68
CA THR A 87 31.71 2.69 13.49
C THR A 87 30.44 2.42 14.30
N ASN A 88 29.92 1.21 14.17
CA ASN A 88 28.92 0.62 15.03
C ASN A 88 29.49 0.45 16.45
N GLU A 89 29.23 1.40 17.34
CA GLU A 89 29.27 1.20 18.79
C GLU A 89 28.07 1.91 19.42
N GLN A 90 26.84 1.40 19.21
CA GLN A 90 25.70 1.71 20.10
C GLN A 90 24.44 0.85 19.93
N ILE A 91 24.56 -0.38 19.40
CA ILE A 91 23.51 -1.38 19.59
C ILE A 91 24.14 -2.54 20.37
N GLN A 92 24.21 -2.36 21.69
CA GLN A 92 24.45 -3.45 22.64
C GLN A 92 23.11 -4.00 23.10
N GLU A 93 23.00 -5.33 22.99
CA GLU A 93 22.04 -6.25 23.64
C GLU A 93 20.60 -6.13 23.11
N ILE A 94 20.03 -7.15 22.46
CA ILE A 94 19.75 -8.49 23.01
C ILE A 94 20.00 -9.57 21.95
N ASN A 95 20.68 -10.63 22.39
CA ASN A 95 21.16 -11.77 21.64
C ASN A 95 20.29 -13.02 21.98
N ILE A 96 20.28 -14.01 21.06
CA ILE A 96 20.05 -15.48 21.20
C ILE A 96 18.60 -15.97 21.51
N GLU A 97 17.97 -17.00 20.91
CA GLU A 97 18.38 -18.26 20.22
C GLU A 97 17.35 -18.62 19.10
N GLU A 98 17.77 -18.81 17.85
CA GLU A 98 18.07 -20.10 17.19
C GLU A 98 16.86 -21.06 16.99
N LYS A 99 16.30 -21.08 15.78
CA LYS A 99 16.17 -22.33 15.00
C LYS A 99 16.10 -22.04 13.51
N ILE A 100 17.20 -22.41 12.86
CA ILE A 100 17.39 -22.52 11.41
C ILE A 100 16.45 -23.61 10.88
N GLU A 101 15.73 -23.33 9.78
CA GLU A 101 15.59 -24.32 8.71
C GLU A 101 15.32 -23.62 7.37
N VAL A 102 16.41 -23.44 6.62
CA VAL A 102 16.39 -23.14 5.20
C VAL A 102 15.96 -24.42 4.48
N THR A 103 14.84 -24.39 3.77
CA THR A 103 14.58 -25.34 2.68
C THR A 103 14.30 -24.53 1.42
N THR A 104 15.37 -24.35 0.66
CA THR A 104 15.33 -24.13 -0.79
C THR A 104 14.54 -25.27 -1.42
N ASN A 105 13.52 -24.94 -2.22
CA ASN A 105 13.08 -25.80 -3.33
C ASN A 105 12.48 -24.90 -4.41
N ASP A 106 13.33 -24.58 -5.38
CA ASP A 106 12.94 -24.19 -6.72
C ASP A 106 12.18 -25.36 -7.37
N ALA A 107 10.94 -25.13 -7.78
CA ALA A 107 10.24 -25.97 -8.74
C ALA A 107 9.15 -25.14 -9.44
N GLU A 108 9.56 -24.54 -10.54
CA GLU A 108 8.85 -24.47 -11.82
C GLU A 108 7.47 -25.16 -11.87
N ILE A 109 6.39 -24.39 -12.04
CA ILE A 109 5.19 -24.84 -12.76
C ILE A 109 4.80 -23.73 -13.74
N THR A 110 5.13 -24.00 -14.99
CA THR A 110 4.64 -23.38 -16.20
C THR A 110 3.23 -23.88 -16.55
N SER A 111 2.53 -23.06 -17.34
CA SER A 111 1.44 -23.39 -18.30
C SER A 111 0.06 -23.86 -17.80
N GLU A 112 -0.91 -23.01 -18.17
CA GLU A 112 -2.19 -23.33 -18.84
C GLU A 112 -3.45 -23.64 -18.02
N GLU A 113 -4.38 -22.70 -18.17
CA GLU A 113 -5.84 -22.82 -18.35
C GLU A 113 -6.62 -23.76 -17.39
N ASN A 114 -7.55 -23.18 -16.63
CA ASN A 114 -8.96 -23.29 -17.01
C ASN A 114 -9.86 -22.30 -16.27
N PHE A 115 -10.80 -21.80 -17.06
CA PHE A 115 -11.90 -20.91 -16.81
C PHE A 115 -12.93 -21.61 -15.92
N GLU A 116 -13.34 -20.99 -14.82
CA GLU A 116 -14.67 -21.25 -14.24
C GLU A 116 -15.16 -20.01 -13.49
N GLU A 117 -15.89 -19.23 -14.28
CA GLU A 117 -16.98 -18.35 -13.92
C GLU A 117 -17.79 -18.90 -12.73
N ASN A 118 -17.77 -18.20 -11.61
CA ASN A 118 -18.72 -18.43 -10.52
C ASN A 118 -19.49 -17.13 -10.27
N THR A 119 -20.52 -16.96 -11.09
CA THR A 119 -21.62 -16.01 -10.90
C THR A 119 -22.37 -16.37 -9.63
N VAL A 120 -22.27 -15.49 -8.61
CA VAL A 120 -23.15 -15.59 -7.43
C VAL A 120 -24.55 -15.09 -7.82
N PRO A 121 -25.63 -15.78 -7.42
CA PRO A 121 -26.99 -15.49 -7.88
C PRO A 121 -27.51 -14.12 -7.40
N GLU A 122 -28.21 -13.42 -8.30
CA GLU A 122 -29.01 -12.23 -7.99
C GLU A 122 -30.14 -12.57 -7.00
N GLU A 123 -30.02 -12.09 -5.77
CA GLU A 123 -31.18 -11.85 -4.90
C GLU A 123 -31.82 -10.53 -5.29
N LYS A 124 -33.04 -10.61 -5.85
CA LYS A 124 -33.90 -9.46 -6.13
C LYS A 124 -34.23 -8.73 -4.83
N LYS A 125 -33.81 -7.48 -4.71
CA LYS A 125 -34.43 -6.49 -3.84
C LYS A 125 -35.19 -5.51 -4.73
N ASP A 126 -36.51 -5.67 -4.76
CA ASP A 126 -37.43 -4.66 -5.26
C ASP A 126 -37.28 -3.40 -4.40
N GLN A 127 -36.59 -2.38 -4.91
CA GLN A 127 -36.69 -1.01 -4.43
C GLN A 127 -36.63 -0.08 -5.64
N ASP A 128 -37.67 0.73 -5.80
CA ASP A 128 -37.89 1.67 -6.91
C ASP A 128 -36.63 2.47 -7.28
N GLU A 129 -35.95 2.08 -8.36
CA GLU A 129 -34.86 2.85 -8.95
C GLU A 129 -35.44 4.03 -9.71
N LYS A 130 -35.39 5.22 -9.11
CA LYS A 130 -35.38 6.44 -9.92
C LYS A 130 -34.01 6.53 -10.58
N GLU A 131 -33.94 6.13 -11.85
CA GLU A 131 -32.75 6.30 -12.69
C GLU A 131 -32.31 7.77 -12.67
N TYR A 132 -31.24 8.05 -11.95
CA TYR A 132 -30.62 9.37 -11.91
C TYR A 132 -29.62 9.46 -13.07
N THR A 133 -30.15 9.63 -14.28
CA THR A 133 -29.31 9.90 -15.45
C THR A 133 -28.88 11.36 -15.42
N SER A 134 -27.65 11.65 -15.88
CA SER A 134 -27.14 13.02 -15.96
C SER A 134 -28.13 13.95 -16.68
N ASP A 135 -28.79 13.45 -17.73
CA ASP A 135 -29.78 14.19 -18.52
C ASP A 135 -31.05 14.55 -17.72
N SER A 136 -31.48 13.70 -16.79
CA SER A 136 -32.64 13.97 -15.91
C SER A 136 -32.36 15.13 -14.95
N VAL A 137 -31.13 15.25 -14.45
CA VAL A 137 -30.69 16.33 -13.55
C VAL A 137 -30.66 17.67 -14.28
N PHE A 138 -30.10 17.69 -15.49
CA PHE A 138 -30.01 18.91 -16.29
C PHE A 138 -31.37 19.35 -16.82
N ALA A 139 -32.28 18.42 -17.13
CA ALA A 139 -33.66 18.73 -17.46
C ALA A 139 -34.36 19.44 -16.29
N LYS A 140 -34.20 18.94 -15.06
CA LYS A 140 -34.75 19.57 -13.84
C LYS A 140 -34.21 20.98 -13.60
N LEU A 141 -32.92 21.20 -13.86
CA LEU A 141 -32.29 22.52 -13.71
C LEU A 141 -32.78 23.51 -14.77
N ASN A 142 -33.11 23.03 -15.97
CA ASN A 142 -33.65 23.86 -17.04
C ASN A 142 -35.14 24.20 -16.83
N GLU A 143 -35.91 23.33 -16.17
CA GLU A 143 -37.28 23.65 -15.72
C GLU A 143 -37.28 24.78 -14.69
N LEU A 144 -36.39 24.72 -13.70
CA LEU A 144 -36.27 25.75 -12.66
C LEU A 144 -35.83 27.13 -13.18
N LYS A 145 -35.23 27.20 -14.36
CA LYS A 145 -34.76 28.45 -14.97
C LYS A 145 -35.82 29.11 -15.87
N LYS A 146 -36.99 28.51 -16.04
CA LYS A 146 -38.09 29.03 -16.86
C LYS A 146 -39.22 29.67 -16.04
N GLU A 147 -39.11 29.68 -14.72
CA GLU A 147 -40.14 30.22 -13.82
C GLU A 147 -39.83 31.64 -13.28
N ASP A 148 -38.81 32.33 -13.83
CA ASP A 148 -38.55 33.76 -13.59
C ASP A 148 -38.77 34.61 -14.87
#